data_AF-A0A093VD90-F1
#
_entry.id   AF-A0A093VD90-F1
#
_cell.length_a   1.000
_cell.length_b   1.000
_cell.length_c   1.000
_cell.angle_alpha   90.00
_cell.angle_beta   90.00
_cell.angle_gamma   90.00
#
_symmetry.space_group_name_H-M   'P 1'
#
loop_
_entity.id
_entity.type
_entity.pdbx_description
1 polymer ?
#
loop_
_entity_poly.entity_id
_entity_poly.type
_entity_poly.pdbx_seq_one_letter_code
_entity_poly.pdbx_strand_id
1 'polypeptide(L)'
;MASFLKFAAAAGLLIASAGAAPFSPVRSTTLQKRSSSKAGAAYNDISLVSALCGESSGISWAYNWGSSSDGNLPSGVEYVPMLWGTGSLYVDGWTSKVEAAIAGGSTYIMGFNEPDLPSQADLSVSDAAAHYKQYLTPYVGRAKLVSPAVTSSSSAGQGLSWFESFISECSDCGVSVLAVHWYGNSVSELQSFITQAISTASNHGISEVWLTEWALSSDAGGISDLSTAAAFIQEAGAWLDEQSALTRYSYFYVANGYLLSNGVVNSVGAAYASAASSSTTSSSSSSSSSSSSSSSSSSSSSSSSSSTTSTTSTSTSIYVAPPTATAAVASPIIDTNNNVASETPTDAYAAATTAAPTAAPTAVPTPTTLTTTTVTIKQTVTVTTGCVPTPPPCPEP
;
A
#
# COMPACT_ATOMS: atom_id res chain seq x y z
N MET A 1 9.16 32.58 -86.01
CA MET A 1 9.75 31.37 -85.39
C MET A 1 8.94 31.03 -84.14
N ALA A 2 8.70 29.75 -83.85
CA ALA A 2 8.03 29.17 -82.65
C ALA A 2 6.80 29.95 -82.08
N SER A 3 5.55 29.53 -82.28
CA SER A 3 4.88 28.34 -81.68
C SER A 3 4.93 28.38 -80.14
N PHE A 4 3.84 28.48 -79.38
CA PHE A 4 2.74 27.51 -79.35
C PHE A 4 1.41 28.00 -78.73
N LEU A 5 0.34 27.29 -79.09
CA LEU A 5 -0.97 27.05 -78.45
C LEU A 5 -1.85 28.19 -77.87
N LYS A 6 -3.08 28.22 -78.40
CA LYS A 6 -4.32 28.69 -77.78
C LYS A 6 -4.73 27.75 -76.63
N PHE A 7 -5.54 28.20 -75.67
CA PHE A 7 -6.95 27.77 -75.54
C PHE A 7 -7.72 28.65 -74.54
N ALA A 8 -9.05 28.68 -74.67
CA ALA A 8 -9.94 29.60 -73.95
C ALA A 8 -10.32 29.11 -72.54
N ALA A 9 -10.66 30.06 -71.67
CA ALA A 9 -11.20 29.78 -70.35
C ALA A 9 -12.65 29.26 -70.40
N ALA A 10 -12.93 28.19 -69.68
CA ALA A 10 -14.27 27.76 -69.31
C ALA A 10 -14.37 27.72 -67.78
N ALA A 11 -15.31 28.47 -67.21
CA ALA A 11 -15.49 28.54 -65.77
C ALA A 11 -16.28 27.31 -65.26
N GLY A 12 -15.62 26.45 -64.48
CA GLY A 12 -16.25 25.35 -63.76
C GLY A 12 -16.27 25.63 -62.26
N LEU A 13 -17.46 25.86 -61.70
CA LEU A 13 -17.66 26.06 -60.27
C LEU A 13 -17.60 24.71 -59.53
N LEU A 14 -16.44 24.36 -58.97
CA LEU A 14 -16.30 23.20 -58.09
C LEU A 14 -16.63 23.59 -56.64
N ILE A 15 -17.77 23.13 -56.13
CA ILE A 15 -18.09 23.19 -54.71
C ILE A 15 -17.24 22.14 -53.99
N ALA A 16 -16.19 22.59 -53.31
CA ALA A 16 -15.41 21.73 -52.43
C ALA A 16 -16.20 21.44 -51.14
N SER A 17 -16.93 20.32 -51.11
CA SER A 17 -17.54 19.79 -49.90
C SER A 17 -16.44 19.33 -48.94
N ALA A 18 -16.05 20.20 -48.01
CA ALA A 18 -15.15 19.84 -46.91
C ALA A 18 -15.84 18.78 -46.04
N GLY A 19 -15.38 17.53 -46.16
CA GLY A 19 -15.81 16.46 -45.27
C GLY A 19 -15.33 16.76 -43.86
N ALA A 20 -16.24 17.20 -43.00
CA ALA A 20 -15.96 17.30 -41.57
C ALA A 20 -15.69 15.90 -41.03
N ALA A 21 -14.42 15.60 -40.73
CA ALA A 21 -14.09 14.44 -39.93
C ALA A 21 -14.83 14.57 -38.59
N PRO A 22 -15.49 13.51 -38.08
CA PRO A 22 -16.07 13.56 -36.75
C PRO A 22 -14.93 13.72 -35.75
N PHE A 23 -14.84 14.91 -35.14
CA PHE A 23 -14.03 15.09 -33.95
C PHE A 23 -14.65 14.20 -32.87
N SER A 24 -14.04 13.04 -32.62
CA SER A 24 -14.33 12.25 -31.44
C SER A 24 -14.14 13.16 -30.23
N PRO A 25 -15.18 13.47 -29.44
CA PRO A 25 -14.99 14.26 -28.25
C PRO A 25 -14.04 13.51 -27.33
N VAL A 26 -12.98 14.18 -26.87
CA VAL A 26 -12.14 13.65 -25.80
C VAL A 26 -13.08 13.36 -24.63
N ARG A 27 -13.21 12.09 -24.29
CA ARG A 27 -14.09 11.62 -23.22
C ARG A 27 -13.57 12.20 -21.91
N SER A 28 -14.15 13.32 -21.48
CA SER A 28 -13.98 13.78 -20.11
C SER A 28 -14.35 12.63 -19.19
N THR A 29 -13.36 12.11 -18.48
CA THR A 29 -13.56 11.16 -17.39
C THR A 29 -14.20 11.91 -16.23
N THR A 30 -15.53 12.10 -16.32
CA THR A 30 -16.34 12.46 -15.17
C THR A 30 -16.09 11.41 -14.10
N LEU A 31 -15.41 11.80 -13.02
CA LEU A 31 -15.14 10.95 -11.86
C LEU A 31 -16.47 10.33 -11.41
N GLN A 32 -16.65 9.04 -11.64
CA GLN A 32 -17.85 8.35 -11.23
C GLN A 32 -17.81 8.18 -9.71
N LYS A 33 -18.74 8.87 -9.04
CA LYS A 33 -18.95 8.78 -7.60
C LYS A 33 -19.42 7.35 -7.25
N ARG A 34 -18.57 6.59 -6.56
CA ARG A 34 -18.79 5.16 -6.22
C ARG A 34 -19.22 5.02 -4.76
N SER A 35 -20.25 4.22 -4.49
CA SER A 35 -20.81 4.05 -3.14
C SER A 35 -20.23 2.82 -2.43
N SER A 36 -19.17 3.02 -1.63
CA SER A 36 -18.47 1.91 -0.97
C SER A 36 -17.83 2.34 0.34
N SER A 37 -18.29 1.77 1.45
CA SER A 37 -17.66 1.92 2.78
C SER A 37 -16.49 0.96 3.00
N LYS A 38 -15.85 0.45 1.94
CA LYS A 38 -14.71 -0.48 2.02
C LYS A 38 -13.36 0.24 2.15
N ALA A 39 -13.28 1.46 1.62
CA ALA A 39 -12.04 2.22 1.58
C ALA A 39 -11.60 2.65 2.99
N GLY A 40 -10.28 2.65 3.20
CA GLY A 40 -9.65 2.97 4.47
C GLY A 40 -8.48 3.95 4.35
N ALA A 41 -7.97 4.39 5.48
CA ALA A 41 -6.77 5.22 5.56
C ALA A 41 -5.65 4.48 6.29
N ALA A 42 -4.64 4.01 5.55
CA ALA A 42 -3.32 3.70 6.09
C ALA A 42 -2.56 5.01 6.35
N TYR A 43 -2.12 5.32 7.57
CA TYR A 43 -1.50 6.62 7.89
C TYR A 43 -0.32 6.48 8.86
N ASN A 44 0.59 7.46 8.84
CA ASN A 44 1.59 7.66 9.90
C ASN A 44 1.31 8.94 10.70
N ASP A 45 0.94 10.02 10.00
CA ASP A 45 0.53 11.28 10.62
C ASP A 45 -1.01 11.39 10.61
N ILE A 46 -1.62 11.30 11.81
CA ILE A 46 -3.07 11.40 11.97
C ILE A 46 -3.65 12.74 11.50
N SER A 47 -2.88 13.82 11.51
CA SER A 47 -3.37 15.14 11.08
C SER A 47 -3.74 15.15 9.59
N LEU A 48 -3.08 14.32 8.77
CA LEU A 48 -3.32 14.19 7.34
C LEU A 48 -4.58 13.38 7.00
N VAL A 49 -5.06 12.53 7.93
CA VAL A 49 -6.26 11.70 7.72
C VAL A 49 -7.48 12.57 7.49
N SER A 50 -7.62 13.66 8.25
CA SER A 50 -8.75 14.59 8.13
C SER A 50 -8.86 15.27 6.75
N ALA A 51 -7.74 15.46 6.05
CA ALA A 51 -7.74 16.04 4.71
C ALA A 51 -8.30 15.06 3.66
N LEU A 52 -8.00 13.76 3.78
CA LEU A 52 -8.59 12.72 2.92
C LEU A 52 -10.06 12.43 3.30
N CYS A 53 -10.37 12.46 4.60
CA CYS A 53 -11.63 12.00 5.17
C CYS A 53 -12.75 13.05 5.25
N GLY A 54 -12.85 13.96 4.27
CA GLY A 54 -13.90 14.99 4.24
C GLY A 54 -15.33 14.39 4.20
N GLU A 55 -16.36 15.21 4.47
CA GLU A 55 -17.78 14.79 4.70
C GLU A 55 -18.43 13.87 3.65
N SER A 56 -17.82 13.69 2.47
CA SER A 56 -18.30 12.79 1.41
C SER A 56 -17.32 11.66 1.07
N SER A 57 -16.12 11.62 1.63
CA SER A 57 -15.20 10.49 1.41
C SER A 57 -15.83 9.21 1.97
N GLY A 58 -15.78 8.10 1.25
CA GLY A 58 -16.26 6.81 1.80
C GLY A 58 -15.23 6.09 2.68
N ILE A 59 -14.24 6.82 3.19
CA ILE A 59 -13.26 6.28 4.13
C ILE A 59 -13.99 6.00 5.45
N SER A 60 -14.09 4.72 5.80
CA SER A 60 -14.87 4.26 6.96
C SER A 60 -14.01 3.70 8.10
N TRP A 61 -12.72 3.48 7.84
CA TRP A 61 -11.78 2.89 8.78
C TRP A 61 -10.36 3.41 8.53
N ALA A 62 -9.48 3.27 9.51
CA ALA A 62 -8.08 3.66 9.40
C ALA A 62 -7.19 2.78 10.29
N TYR A 63 -5.94 2.60 9.87
CA TYR A 63 -4.90 1.94 10.66
C TYR A 63 -3.54 2.61 10.39
N ASN A 64 -2.58 2.45 11.30
CA ASN A 64 -1.30 3.15 11.26
C ASN A 64 -0.09 2.24 11.53
N TRP A 65 -0.22 0.94 11.22
CA TRP A 65 0.76 -0.10 11.60
C TRP A 65 1.04 -0.22 13.11
N GLY A 66 0.36 0.58 13.94
CA GLY A 66 0.52 0.64 15.38
C GLY A 66 -0.66 0.01 16.13
N SER A 67 -0.54 0.05 17.46
CA SER A 67 -1.53 -0.46 18.40
C SER A 67 -2.44 0.64 18.99
N SER A 68 -2.17 1.91 18.67
CA SER A 68 -2.93 3.09 19.11
C SER A 68 -3.13 4.07 17.95
N SER A 69 -4.26 4.78 17.92
CA SER A 69 -4.57 5.76 16.87
C SER A 69 -3.73 7.04 16.94
N ASP A 70 -3.01 7.24 18.04
CA ASP A 70 -2.14 8.39 18.31
C ASP A 70 -2.84 9.76 18.19
N GLY A 71 -4.17 9.75 18.36
CA GLY A 71 -5.03 10.93 18.34
C GLY A 71 -6.49 10.58 18.02
N ASN A 72 -7.29 11.60 17.71
CA ASN A 72 -8.70 11.47 17.35
C ASN A 72 -8.85 11.41 15.83
N LEU A 73 -9.43 10.31 15.32
CA LEU A 73 -9.82 10.20 13.92
C LEU A 73 -11.10 11.02 13.63
N PRO A 74 -11.37 11.34 12.35
CA PRO A 74 -12.64 11.93 11.92
C PRO A 74 -13.85 11.06 12.33
N SER A 75 -14.97 11.72 12.62
CA SER A 75 -16.21 11.04 13.02
C SER A 75 -16.68 10.03 11.95
N GLY A 76 -16.98 8.80 12.37
CA GLY A 76 -17.38 7.72 11.46
C GLY A 76 -16.23 6.90 10.88
N VAL A 77 -14.96 7.25 11.19
CA VAL A 77 -13.79 6.44 10.83
C VAL A 77 -13.39 5.55 12.01
N GLU A 78 -13.55 4.24 11.86
CA GLU A 78 -13.11 3.24 12.85
C GLU A 78 -11.58 3.12 12.86
N TYR A 79 -10.93 3.28 14.02
CA TYR A 79 -9.54 2.85 14.17
C TYR A 79 -9.44 1.33 14.28
N VAL A 80 -8.49 0.72 13.59
CA VAL A 80 -8.18 -0.71 13.71
C VAL A 80 -6.75 -0.89 14.24
N PRO A 81 -6.55 -1.43 15.47
CA PRO A 81 -5.23 -1.68 16.03
C PRO A 81 -4.54 -2.87 15.36
N MET A 82 -3.23 -2.77 15.16
CA MET A 82 -2.36 -3.82 14.61
C MET A 82 -1.30 -4.22 15.64
N LEU A 83 -1.12 -5.53 15.85
CA LEU A 83 0.09 -6.06 16.48
C LEU A 83 1.10 -6.36 15.38
N TRP A 84 1.93 -5.36 15.03
CA TRP A 84 2.81 -5.42 13.86
C TRP A 84 3.79 -6.61 13.87
N GLY A 85 4.35 -6.95 15.03
CA GLY A 85 5.31 -8.04 15.19
C GLY A 85 5.40 -8.52 16.64
N THR A 86 6.41 -9.33 16.95
CA THR A 86 6.55 -10.03 18.25
C THR A 86 7.58 -9.41 19.19
N GLY A 87 8.45 -8.51 18.70
CA GLY A 87 9.41 -7.77 19.52
C GLY A 87 8.75 -6.88 20.56
N SER A 88 9.48 -6.57 21.65
CA SER A 88 8.97 -5.80 22.80
C SER A 88 8.33 -4.47 22.42
N LEU A 89 8.86 -3.77 21.42
CA LEU A 89 8.28 -2.54 20.84
C LEU A 89 6.79 -2.66 20.47
N TYR A 90 6.34 -3.86 20.10
CA TYR A 90 4.97 -4.13 19.64
C TYR A 90 4.10 -4.79 20.71
N VAL A 91 4.67 -5.73 21.49
CA VAL A 91 3.92 -6.47 22.53
C VAL A 91 3.81 -5.71 23.86
N ASP A 92 4.75 -4.82 24.18
CA ASP A 92 4.74 -4.07 25.45
C ASP A 92 3.55 -3.11 25.48
N GLY A 93 2.65 -3.34 26.44
CA GLY A 93 1.41 -2.57 26.58
C GLY A 93 0.32 -2.92 25.56
N TRP A 94 0.53 -3.90 24.66
CA TRP A 94 -0.44 -4.33 23.64
C TRP A 94 -1.86 -4.49 24.23
N THR A 95 -2.00 -5.31 25.27
CA THR A 95 -3.28 -5.58 25.95
C THR A 95 -4.00 -4.29 26.36
N SER A 96 -3.30 -3.32 26.96
CA SER A 96 -3.93 -2.07 27.38
C SER A 96 -4.42 -1.23 26.20
N LYS A 97 -3.64 -1.22 25.10
CA LYS A 97 -3.96 -0.44 23.90
C LYS A 97 -5.11 -1.05 23.10
N VAL A 98 -5.12 -2.37 22.88
CA VAL A 98 -6.20 -3.04 22.15
C VAL A 98 -7.51 -3.06 22.95
N GLU A 99 -7.46 -3.16 24.29
CA GLU A 99 -8.62 -2.96 25.16
C GLU A 99 -9.19 -1.53 25.03
N ALA A 100 -8.33 -0.50 25.01
CA ALA A 100 -8.75 0.87 24.79
C ALA A 100 -9.34 1.09 23.37
N ALA A 101 -8.79 0.43 22.35
CA ALA A 101 -9.31 0.47 20.98
C ALA A 101 -10.72 -0.16 20.88
N ILE A 102 -10.91 -1.37 21.44
CA ILE A 102 -12.23 -2.03 21.51
C ILE A 102 -13.23 -1.15 22.26
N ALA A 103 -12.84 -0.57 23.40
CA ALA A 103 -13.69 0.34 24.17
C ALA A 103 -14.00 1.65 23.41
N GLY A 104 -13.11 2.09 22.53
CA GLY A 104 -13.31 3.20 21.59
C GLY A 104 -14.15 2.87 20.35
N GLY A 105 -14.55 1.61 20.17
CA GLY A 105 -15.41 1.16 19.08
C GLY A 105 -14.74 0.30 18.00
N SER A 106 -13.46 -0.09 18.16
CA SER A 106 -12.81 -1.04 17.24
C SER A 106 -13.50 -2.41 17.28
N THR A 107 -14.01 -2.83 16.13
CA THR A 107 -14.67 -4.12 15.88
C THR A 107 -13.76 -5.14 15.20
N TYR A 108 -12.56 -4.73 14.78
CA TYR A 108 -11.51 -5.58 14.20
C TYR A 108 -10.18 -5.41 14.93
N ILE A 109 -9.31 -6.41 14.86
CA ILE A 109 -7.92 -6.39 15.36
C ILE A 109 -7.02 -7.04 14.30
N MET A 110 -5.90 -6.39 13.94
CA MET A 110 -4.98 -6.86 12.91
C MET A 110 -3.77 -7.60 13.47
N GLY A 111 -3.41 -8.71 12.80
CA GLY A 111 -2.19 -9.47 13.06
C GLY A 111 -0.92 -8.82 12.48
N PHE A 112 0.15 -9.60 12.43
CA PHE A 112 1.49 -9.15 12.06
C PHE A 112 1.59 -8.63 10.63
N ASN A 113 2.51 -7.70 10.41
CA ASN A 113 2.75 -7.03 9.13
C ASN A 113 3.84 -7.75 8.33
N GLU A 114 3.47 -8.34 7.19
CA GLU A 114 4.37 -9.04 6.26
C GLU A 114 5.33 -10.00 6.99
N PRO A 115 4.82 -10.96 7.79
CA PRO A 115 5.66 -11.94 8.48
C PRO A 115 6.47 -12.82 7.52
N ASP A 116 6.07 -12.87 6.25
CA ASP A 116 6.74 -13.58 5.17
C ASP A 116 7.90 -12.79 4.51
N LEU A 117 8.12 -11.54 4.90
CA LEU A 117 9.17 -10.67 4.35
C LEU A 117 10.27 -10.36 5.40
N PRO A 118 11.54 -10.72 5.16
CA PRO A 118 12.62 -10.54 6.14
C PRO A 118 12.98 -9.10 6.55
N SER A 119 12.43 -8.09 5.85
CA SER A 119 12.61 -6.67 6.21
C SER A 119 11.46 -6.11 7.06
N GLN A 120 10.52 -6.96 7.48
CA GLN A 120 9.28 -6.58 8.17
C GLN A 120 9.17 -7.35 9.49
N ALA A 121 8.04 -8.00 9.79
CA ALA A 121 7.89 -8.77 11.02
C ALA A 121 8.79 -10.03 11.07
N ASP A 122 9.20 -10.57 9.91
CA ASP A 122 10.11 -11.72 9.75
C ASP A 122 9.82 -12.89 10.73
N LEU A 123 8.65 -13.51 10.60
CA LEU A 123 8.17 -14.54 11.52
C LEU A 123 8.09 -15.90 10.86
N SER A 124 8.64 -16.90 11.56
CA SER A 124 8.28 -18.29 11.28
C SER A 124 6.78 -18.49 11.51
N VAL A 125 6.20 -19.45 10.78
CA VAL A 125 4.78 -19.82 10.90
C VAL A 125 4.44 -20.19 12.35
N SER A 126 5.32 -20.94 13.03
CA SER A 126 5.16 -21.35 14.42
C SER A 126 5.26 -20.21 15.43
N ASP A 127 6.18 -19.26 15.21
CA ASP A 127 6.30 -18.09 16.09
C ASP A 127 5.07 -17.18 15.94
N ALA A 128 4.62 -16.95 14.72
CA ALA A 128 3.39 -16.22 14.45
C ALA A 128 2.17 -16.92 15.06
N ALA A 129 2.01 -18.23 14.90
CA ALA A 129 0.90 -18.97 15.49
C ALA A 129 0.90 -18.89 17.03
N ALA A 130 2.05 -19.07 17.67
CA ALA A 130 2.18 -18.97 19.13
C ALA A 130 1.82 -17.56 19.65
N HIS A 131 2.34 -16.50 19.00
CA HIS A 131 2.05 -15.12 19.41
C HIS A 131 0.61 -14.70 19.09
N TYR A 132 0.03 -15.19 18.00
CA TYR A 132 -1.38 -14.92 17.67
C TYR A 132 -2.31 -15.52 18.72
N LYS A 133 -2.05 -16.77 19.15
CA LYS A 133 -2.77 -17.42 20.27
C LYS A 133 -2.63 -16.65 21.58
N GLN A 134 -1.44 -16.12 21.86
CA GLN A 134 -1.18 -15.37 23.09
C GLN A 134 -1.86 -13.99 23.10
N TYR A 135 -1.81 -13.26 21.98
CA TYR A 135 -2.10 -11.82 21.96
C TYR A 135 -3.36 -11.42 21.18
N LEU A 136 -3.87 -12.22 20.24
CA LEU A 136 -5.06 -11.90 19.44
C LEU A 136 -6.26 -12.80 19.74
N THR A 137 -6.05 -14.11 19.83
CA THR A 137 -7.11 -15.09 20.13
C THR A 137 -7.93 -14.81 21.41
N PRO A 138 -7.40 -14.17 22.49
CA PRO A 138 -8.23 -13.76 23.64
C PRO A 138 -9.38 -12.79 23.32
N TYR A 139 -9.39 -12.17 22.13
CA TYR A 139 -10.42 -11.23 21.69
C TYR A 139 -11.47 -11.84 20.75
N VAL A 140 -11.45 -13.16 20.49
CA VAL A 140 -12.52 -13.87 19.77
C VAL A 140 -13.87 -13.57 20.42
N GLY A 141 -14.86 -13.18 19.59
CA GLY A 141 -16.20 -12.81 20.04
C GLY A 141 -16.32 -11.40 20.63
N ARG A 142 -15.21 -10.67 20.79
CA ARG A 142 -15.18 -9.24 21.14
C ARG A 142 -14.85 -8.37 19.93
N ALA A 143 -13.98 -8.86 19.06
CA ALA A 143 -13.65 -8.29 17.76
C ALA A 143 -13.48 -9.42 16.72
N LYS A 144 -13.54 -9.07 15.44
CA LYS A 144 -13.09 -9.94 14.34
C LYS A 144 -11.57 -9.89 14.26
N LEU A 145 -10.94 -11.05 14.30
CA LEU A 145 -9.50 -11.16 14.21
C LEU A 145 -9.10 -11.29 12.74
N VAL A 146 -8.23 -10.39 12.29
CA VAL A 146 -7.65 -10.39 10.95
C VAL A 146 -6.32 -11.14 11.00
N SER A 147 -6.03 -11.93 9.97
CA SER A 147 -4.77 -12.65 9.85
C SER A 147 -3.56 -11.69 9.90
N PRO A 148 -2.34 -12.22 10.05
CA PRO A 148 -1.16 -11.50 9.57
C PRO A 148 -1.36 -11.13 8.10
N ALA A 149 -0.95 -9.92 7.72
CA ALA A 149 -1.07 -9.40 6.36
C ALA A 149 0.14 -9.86 5.55
N VAL A 150 -0.05 -10.78 4.61
CA VAL A 150 1.04 -11.37 3.81
C VAL A 150 1.26 -10.62 2.50
N THR A 151 2.49 -10.67 1.97
CA THR A 151 2.83 -10.04 0.68
C THR A 151 2.10 -10.68 -0.51
N SER A 152 2.17 -10.05 -1.69
CA SER A 152 1.76 -10.68 -2.95
C SER A 152 2.82 -11.58 -3.59
N SER A 153 3.83 -12.02 -2.83
CA SER A 153 4.87 -12.93 -3.32
C SER A 153 4.28 -14.30 -3.68
N SER A 154 4.69 -14.85 -4.82
CA SER A 154 4.40 -16.22 -5.25
C SER A 154 5.52 -17.22 -4.90
N SER A 155 6.52 -16.78 -4.13
CA SER A 155 7.60 -17.66 -3.65
C SER A 155 7.07 -18.66 -2.62
N ALA A 156 7.58 -19.89 -2.64
CA ALA A 156 7.20 -20.89 -1.65
C ALA A 156 7.57 -20.43 -0.23
N GLY A 157 6.62 -20.54 0.71
CA GLY A 157 6.80 -20.00 2.07
C GLY A 157 6.63 -18.48 2.18
N GLN A 158 6.13 -17.81 1.14
CA GLN A 158 5.71 -16.41 1.18
C GLN A 158 4.28 -16.20 0.68
N GLY A 159 3.74 -15.01 0.90
CA GLY A 159 2.39 -14.63 0.48
C GLY A 159 1.32 -15.63 0.93
N LEU A 160 0.43 -15.99 0.01
CA LEU A 160 -0.64 -16.96 0.30
C LEU A 160 -0.10 -18.35 0.73
N SER A 161 1.11 -18.76 0.30
CA SER A 161 1.74 -20.02 0.74
C SER A 161 2.18 -19.97 2.22
N TRP A 162 2.60 -18.80 2.71
CA TRP A 162 2.85 -18.59 4.14
C TRP A 162 1.53 -18.61 4.90
N PHE A 163 0.50 -17.91 4.40
CA PHE A 163 -0.81 -17.88 5.04
C PHE A 163 -1.46 -19.26 5.17
N GLU A 164 -1.45 -20.10 4.13
CA GLU A 164 -2.00 -21.47 4.18
C GLU A 164 -1.29 -22.33 5.23
N SER A 165 0.02 -22.13 5.42
CA SER A 165 0.79 -22.78 6.50
C SER A 165 0.36 -22.26 7.88
N PHE A 166 0.24 -20.94 8.04
CA PHE A 166 -0.19 -20.30 9.28
C PHE A 166 -1.59 -20.68 9.72
N ILE A 167 -2.60 -20.62 8.83
CA ILE A 167 -3.98 -20.94 9.20
C ILE A 167 -4.18 -22.43 9.52
N SER A 168 -3.32 -23.30 8.98
CA SER A 168 -3.26 -24.72 9.35
C SER A 168 -2.77 -24.91 10.80
N GLU A 169 -1.64 -24.29 11.17
CA GLU A 169 -1.08 -24.35 12.52
C GLU A 169 -1.91 -23.57 13.57
N CYS A 170 -2.60 -22.51 13.12
CA CYS A 170 -3.42 -21.60 13.91
C CYS A 170 -4.94 -21.85 13.73
N SER A 171 -5.36 -23.08 13.45
CA SER A 171 -6.76 -23.43 13.15
C SER A 171 -7.76 -23.18 14.30
N ASP A 172 -7.27 -23.08 15.53
CA ASP A 172 -7.98 -22.74 16.77
C ASP A 172 -7.88 -21.25 17.15
N CYS A 173 -7.15 -20.43 16.37
CA CYS A 173 -6.85 -19.04 16.71
C CYS A 173 -8.01 -18.05 16.51
N GLY A 174 -9.11 -18.47 15.88
CA GLY A 174 -10.26 -17.62 15.63
C GLY A 174 -10.05 -16.53 14.56
N VAL A 175 -9.09 -16.74 13.65
CA VAL A 175 -8.90 -15.89 12.45
C VAL A 175 -10.20 -15.89 11.64
N SER A 176 -10.69 -14.70 11.31
CA SER A 176 -12.00 -14.47 10.69
C SER A 176 -11.97 -13.62 9.43
N VAL A 177 -10.80 -13.05 9.12
CA VAL A 177 -10.53 -12.22 7.95
C VAL A 177 -9.11 -12.53 7.46
N LEU A 178 -8.91 -12.66 6.15
CA LEU A 178 -7.58 -12.73 5.53
C LEU A 178 -7.12 -11.31 5.14
N ALA A 179 -5.98 -10.84 5.63
CA ALA A 179 -5.31 -9.64 5.11
C ALA A 179 -4.21 -10.00 4.11
N VAL A 180 -4.11 -9.22 3.04
CA VAL A 180 -3.06 -9.32 2.02
C VAL A 180 -2.60 -7.94 1.57
N HIS A 181 -1.34 -7.84 1.17
CA HIS A 181 -0.76 -6.67 0.49
C HIS A 181 -0.52 -6.97 -0.99
N TRP A 182 -0.58 -5.95 -1.84
CA TRP A 182 -0.24 -6.10 -3.26
C TRP A 182 0.52 -4.89 -3.82
N TYR A 183 1.68 -5.15 -4.40
CA TYR A 183 2.46 -4.15 -5.15
C TYR A 183 2.85 -4.75 -6.50
N GLY A 184 2.25 -4.27 -7.58
CA GLY A 184 2.48 -4.78 -8.94
C GLY A 184 2.28 -3.74 -10.03
N ASN A 185 2.09 -4.18 -11.28
CA ASN A 185 2.24 -3.31 -12.46
C ASN A 185 0.94 -3.09 -13.24
N SER A 186 -0.11 -3.87 -12.98
CA SER A 186 -1.36 -3.80 -13.76
C SER A 186 -2.61 -4.15 -12.96
N VAL A 187 -3.76 -3.63 -13.40
CA VAL A 187 -5.07 -3.98 -12.85
C VAL A 187 -5.33 -5.49 -12.94
N SER A 188 -4.94 -6.13 -14.04
CA SER A 188 -5.10 -7.57 -14.23
C SER A 188 -4.30 -8.44 -13.25
N GLU A 189 -3.09 -8.00 -12.87
CA GLU A 189 -2.28 -8.68 -11.84
C GLU A 189 -2.96 -8.59 -10.47
N LEU A 190 -3.45 -7.39 -10.10
CA LEU A 190 -4.21 -7.19 -8.87
C LEU A 190 -5.49 -8.03 -8.84
N GLN A 191 -6.28 -8.02 -9.93
CA GLN A 191 -7.50 -8.81 -10.05
C GLN A 191 -7.23 -10.31 -9.88
N SER A 192 -6.16 -10.81 -10.49
CA SER A 192 -5.71 -12.20 -10.37
C SER A 192 -5.32 -12.53 -8.92
N PHE A 193 -4.56 -11.66 -8.25
CA PHE A 193 -4.14 -11.88 -6.86
C PHE A 193 -5.30 -11.85 -5.87
N ILE A 194 -6.21 -10.86 -5.97
CA ILE A 194 -7.38 -10.77 -5.09
C ILE A 194 -8.35 -11.94 -5.31
N THR A 195 -8.51 -12.41 -6.55
CA THR A 195 -9.29 -13.63 -6.82
C THR A 195 -8.67 -14.87 -6.15
N GLN A 196 -7.34 -14.99 -6.16
CA GLN A 196 -6.63 -16.06 -5.44
C GLN A 196 -6.79 -15.93 -3.93
N ALA A 197 -6.62 -14.74 -3.35
CA ALA A 197 -6.79 -14.49 -1.92
C ALA A 197 -8.22 -14.84 -1.44
N ILE A 198 -9.25 -14.45 -2.19
CA ILE A 198 -10.65 -14.81 -1.91
C ILE A 198 -10.86 -16.34 -1.97
N SER A 199 -10.24 -17.02 -2.94
CA SER A 199 -10.30 -18.49 -3.05
C SER A 199 -9.62 -19.16 -1.84
N THR A 200 -8.40 -18.75 -1.49
CA THR A 200 -7.65 -19.26 -0.33
C THR A 200 -8.42 -19.01 0.98
N ALA A 201 -8.97 -17.81 1.21
CA ALA A 201 -9.81 -17.52 2.36
C ALA A 201 -11.03 -18.46 2.44
N SER A 202 -11.76 -18.61 1.32
CA SER A 202 -12.93 -19.50 1.23
C SER A 202 -12.60 -20.97 1.53
N ASN A 203 -11.43 -21.47 1.10
CA ASN A 203 -10.98 -22.83 1.40
C ASN A 203 -10.78 -23.09 2.91
N HIS A 204 -10.53 -22.03 3.69
CA HIS A 204 -10.39 -22.08 5.15
C HIS A 204 -11.65 -21.58 5.89
N GLY A 205 -12.78 -21.41 5.19
CA GLY A 205 -14.04 -20.96 5.78
C GLY A 205 -14.08 -19.47 6.15
N ILE A 206 -13.10 -18.68 5.69
CA ILE A 206 -13.00 -17.23 5.93
C ILE A 206 -13.78 -16.51 4.81
N SER A 207 -14.82 -15.78 5.19
CA SER A 207 -15.71 -15.08 4.24
C SER A 207 -15.29 -13.64 3.91
N GLU A 208 -14.24 -13.13 4.56
CA GLU A 208 -13.79 -11.74 4.43
C GLU A 208 -12.31 -11.68 4.09
N VAL A 209 -11.98 -10.88 3.08
CA VAL A 209 -10.62 -10.52 2.67
C VAL A 209 -10.45 -9.01 2.77
N TRP A 210 -9.30 -8.58 3.27
CA TRP A 210 -8.88 -7.19 3.29
C TRP A 210 -7.61 -7.01 2.44
N LEU A 211 -7.61 -5.99 1.59
CA LEU A 211 -6.42 -5.54 0.86
C LEU A 211 -5.83 -4.34 1.60
N THR A 212 -5.06 -4.62 2.65
CA THR A 212 -4.65 -3.60 3.63
C THR A 212 -3.64 -2.62 3.06
N GLU A 213 -2.83 -3.06 2.09
CA GLU A 213 -1.99 -2.18 1.27
C GLU A 213 -2.11 -2.54 -0.20
N TRP A 214 -2.28 -1.53 -1.05
CA TRP A 214 -2.04 -1.68 -2.49
C TRP A 214 -1.56 -0.40 -3.15
N ALA A 215 -0.64 -0.55 -4.10
CA ALA A 215 -0.17 0.50 -5.00
C ALA A 215 0.46 -0.12 -6.27
N LEU A 216 0.85 0.73 -7.23
CA LEU A 216 1.76 0.30 -8.29
C LEU A 216 3.17 0.11 -7.71
N SER A 217 3.96 -0.84 -8.21
CA SER A 217 5.36 -1.03 -7.78
C SER A 217 6.23 0.21 -8.02
N SER A 218 5.88 1.04 -9.01
CA SER A 218 6.52 2.34 -9.28
C SER A 218 6.29 3.38 -8.18
N ASP A 219 5.25 3.20 -7.39
CA ASP A 219 4.67 4.22 -6.52
C ASP A 219 4.96 3.96 -5.04
N ALA A 220 5.52 2.78 -4.71
CA ALA A 220 5.86 2.37 -3.34
C ALA A 220 6.85 3.32 -2.65
N GLY A 221 7.74 3.98 -3.41
CA GLY A 221 8.67 5.00 -2.92
C GLY A 221 8.14 6.44 -2.99
N GLY A 222 6.84 6.62 -3.26
CA GLY A 222 6.21 7.90 -3.54
C GLY A 222 5.78 8.04 -5.01
N ILE A 223 4.70 8.77 -5.25
CA ILE A 223 4.04 8.84 -6.55
C ILE A 223 4.62 9.97 -7.40
N SER A 224 5.33 9.59 -8.45
CA SER A 224 5.91 10.54 -9.42
C SER A 224 4.96 10.89 -10.58
N ASP A 225 4.14 9.92 -11.04
CA ASP A 225 3.10 10.13 -12.05
C ASP A 225 1.70 10.06 -11.42
N LEU A 226 1.24 11.21 -10.93
CA LEU A 226 -0.09 11.36 -10.35
C LEU A 226 -1.24 11.05 -11.32
N SER A 227 -1.01 11.06 -12.64
CA SER A 227 -2.05 10.77 -13.64
C SER A 227 -2.20 9.26 -13.81
N THR A 228 -1.09 8.53 -13.93
CA THR A 228 -1.09 7.07 -14.04
C THR A 228 -1.63 6.43 -12.76
N ALA A 229 -1.18 6.88 -11.58
CA ALA A 229 -1.68 6.40 -10.30
C ALA A 229 -3.19 6.66 -10.11
N ALA A 230 -3.66 7.89 -10.43
CA ALA A 230 -5.08 8.23 -10.32
C ALA A 230 -5.98 7.45 -11.30
N ALA A 231 -5.48 7.10 -12.49
CA ALA A 231 -6.20 6.26 -13.45
C ALA A 231 -6.28 4.80 -12.97
N PHE A 232 -5.15 4.25 -12.48
CA PHE A 232 -5.09 2.92 -11.89
C PHE A 232 -6.06 2.77 -10.72
N ILE A 233 -6.09 3.72 -9.77
CA ILE A 233 -7.02 3.70 -8.63
C ILE A 233 -8.50 3.74 -9.06
N GLN A 234 -8.82 4.49 -10.12
CA GLN A 234 -10.18 4.57 -10.62
C GLN A 234 -10.65 3.22 -11.18
N GLU A 235 -9.84 2.59 -12.04
CA GLU A 235 -10.14 1.32 -12.69
C GLU A 235 -10.11 0.14 -11.71
N ALA A 236 -8.99 -0.05 -11.01
CA ALA A 236 -8.84 -1.12 -10.01
C ALA A 236 -9.87 -1.00 -8.90
N GLY A 237 -10.03 0.19 -8.32
CA GLY A 237 -10.96 0.41 -7.23
C GLY A 237 -12.41 0.07 -7.59
N ALA A 238 -12.85 0.36 -8.82
CA ALA A 238 -14.21 0.05 -9.26
C ALA A 238 -14.45 -1.47 -9.23
N TRP A 239 -13.46 -2.26 -9.66
CA TRP A 239 -13.53 -3.72 -9.58
C TRP A 239 -13.43 -4.23 -8.13
N LEU A 240 -12.60 -3.63 -7.27
CA LEU A 240 -12.51 -3.98 -5.84
C LEU A 240 -13.86 -3.76 -5.10
N ASP A 241 -14.62 -2.75 -5.48
CA ASP A 241 -15.96 -2.49 -4.94
C ASP A 241 -16.97 -3.60 -5.30
N GLU A 242 -16.88 -4.17 -6.50
CA GLU A 242 -17.73 -5.27 -6.95
C GLU A 242 -17.49 -6.59 -6.20
N GLN A 243 -16.30 -6.80 -5.62
CA GLN A 243 -15.95 -8.06 -4.96
C GLN A 243 -16.59 -8.17 -3.57
N SER A 244 -17.63 -8.98 -3.41
CA SER A 244 -18.40 -9.10 -2.16
C SER A 244 -17.58 -9.59 -0.95
N ALA A 245 -16.64 -10.51 -1.18
CA ALA A 245 -15.76 -11.04 -0.14
C ALA A 245 -14.61 -10.08 0.23
N LEU A 246 -14.28 -9.11 -0.63
CA LEU A 246 -13.31 -8.05 -0.27
C LEU A 246 -14.05 -6.97 0.52
N THR A 247 -13.99 -7.05 1.86
CA THR A 247 -14.79 -6.16 2.73
C THR A 247 -14.09 -4.85 3.07
N ARG A 248 -12.75 -4.79 2.96
CA ARG A 248 -11.98 -3.54 3.12
C ARG A 248 -10.76 -3.47 2.20
N TYR A 249 -10.35 -2.24 1.85
CA TYR A 249 -9.06 -1.98 1.18
C TYR A 249 -8.50 -0.60 1.55
N SER A 250 -7.17 -0.45 1.59
CA SER A 250 -6.51 0.85 1.76
C SER A 250 -5.39 1.03 0.73
N TYR A 251 -5.46 2.09 -0.07
CA TYR A 251 -4.38 2.42 -1.01
C TYR A 251 -3.20 3.01 -0.24
N PHE A 252 -1.97 2.66 -0.64
CA PHE A 252 -0.77 3.05 0.09
C PHE A 252 -0.25 4.45 -0.33
N TYR A 253 -0.21 5.48 0.53
CA TYR A 253 -0.90 5.64 1.82
C TYR A 253 -1.17 7.15 2.10
N VAL A 254 -1.77 7.49 3.24
CA VAL A 254 -2.08 8.88 3.63
C VAL A 254 -0.82 9.64 4.06
N ALA A 255 -0.11 10.17 3.07
CA ALA A 255 1.08 11.00 3.24
C ALA A 255 1.29 12.00 2.10
N ASN A 256 2.13 13.00 2.36
CA ASN A 256 2.64 13.90 1.33
C ASN A 256 3.55 13.14 0.35
N GLY A 257 3.36 13.36 -0.95
CA GLY A 257 4.03 12.58 -2.01
C GLY A 257 3.30 11.29 -2.37
N TYR A 258 2.18 10.98 -1.69
CA TYR A 258 1.29 9.86 -1.99
C TYR A 258 -0.11 10.40 -2.33
N LEU A 259 -1.09 10.25 -1.44
CA LEU A 259 -2.45 10.78 -1.62
C LEU A 259 -2.56 12.30 -1.38
N LEU A 260 -1.54 12.93 -0.77
CA LEU A 260 -1.51 14.36 -0.45
C LEU A 260 -0.28 15.08 -1.04
N SER A 261 -0.37 16.40 -1.06
CA SER A 261 0.74 17.32 -1.37
C SER A 261 0.60 18.57 -0.50
N ASN A 262 1.60 18.83 0.35
CA ASN A 262 1.62 19.91 1.34
C ASN A 262 0.38 19.96 2.25
N GLY A 263 -0.09 18.80 2.71
CA GLY A 263 -1.27 18.67 3.58
C GLY A 263 -2.63 18.77 2.87
N VAL A 264 -2.64 18.90 1.54
CA VAL A 264 -3.86 18.97 0.73
C VAL A 264 -3.98 17.73 -0.15
N VAL A 265 -5.19 17.21 -0.32
CA VAL A 265 -5.48 16.08 -1.22
C VAL A 265 -5.07 16.42 -2.67
N ASN A 266 -4.28 15.55 -3.30
CA ASN A 266 -3.88 15.69 -4.70
C ASN A 266 -4.82 14.90 -5.64
N SER A 267 -4.51 14.80 -6.94
CA SER A 267 -5.37 14.08 -7.90
C SER A 267 -5.50 12.58 -7.61
N VAL A 268 -4.49 11.95 -6.99
CA VAL A 268 -4.51 10.54 -6.58
C VAL A 268 -5.40 10.36 -5.36
N GLY A 269 -5.22 11.20 -4.32
CA GLY A 269 -6.10 11.22 -3.16
C GLY A 269 -7.55 11.55 -3.52
N ALA A 270 -7.79 12.43 -4.49
CA ALA A 270 -9.14 12.75 -4.97
C ALA A 270 -9.76 11.57 -5.73
N ALA A 271 -8.98 10.86 -6.56
CA ALA A 271 -9.42 9.61 -7.18
C ALA A 271 -9.76 8.54 -6.12
N TYR A 272 -8.94 8.42 -5.07
CA TYR A 272 -9.15 7.44 -3.99
C TYR A 272 -10.31 7.79 -3.04
N ALA A 273 -10.54 9.08 -2.74
CA ALA A 273 -11.68 9.50 -1.91
C ALA A 273 -13.01 9.38 -2.67
N SER A 274 -13.07 9.83 -3.93
CA SER A 274 -14.28 9.76 -4.76
C SER A 274 -14.66 8.34 -5.17
N ALA A 275 -13.68 7.43 -5.18
CA ALA A 275 -13.85 5.98 -5.30
C ALA A 275 -14.67 5.34 -4.18
N ALA A 276 -14.83 5.99 -3.03
CA ALA A 276 -15.52 5.43 -1.87
C ALA A 276 -16.87 6.14 -1.58
N SER A 277 -17.02 7.38 -2.05
CA SER A 277 -18.12 8.29 -1.76
C SER A 277 -19.53 7.82 -2.14
N SER A 278 -20.28 7.23 -1.21
CA SER A 278 -21.74 7.07 -1.36
C SER A 278 -22.47 8.42 -1.46
N SER A 279 -23.45 8.52 -2.37
CA SER A 279 -24.51 9.53 -2.27
C SER A 279 -25.88 8.88 -2.14
N THR A 280 -26.42 8.89 -0.92
CA THR A 280 -27.84 8.62 -0.68
C THR A 280 -28.67 9.80 -1.19
N THR A 281 -28.98 9.80 -2.49
CA THR A 281 -30.03 10.65 -3.07
C THR A 281 -31.16 9.76 -3.54
N SER A 282 -32.06 9.42 -2.60
CA SER A 282 -33.29 8.71 -2.88
C SER A 282 -34.27 9.60 -3.66
N SER A 283 -34.07 9.70 -4.97
CA SER A 283 -35.04 10.30 -5.90
C SER A 283 -35.89 9.20 -6.52
N SER A 284 -36.95 8.82 -5.83
CA SER A 284 -37.98 7.91 -6.33
C SER A 284 -38.76 8.56 -7.48
N SER A 285 -38.45 8.18 -8.72
CA SER A 285 -39.31 8.45 -9.89
C SER A 285 -39.60 7.15 -10.64
N SER A 286 -40.62 6.45 -10.18
CA SER A 286 -41.21 5.31 -10.86
C SER A 286 -41.93 5.72 -12.15
N SER A 287 -41.55 5.13 -13.28
CA SER A 287 -42.40 5.12 -14.48
C SER A 287 -42.20 3.80 -15.24
N SER A 288 -43.11 2.87 -14.97
CA SER A 288 -43.27 1.62 -15.71
C SER A 288 -43.88 1.85 -17.08
N SER A 289 -43.35 1.21 -18.12
CA SER A 289 -44.10 0.92 -19.36
C SER A 289 -43.65 -0.39 -19.99
N SER A 290 -44.61 -1.25 -20.28
CA SER A 290 -44.42 -2.63 -20.75
C SER A 290 -45.19 -2.89 -22.05
N SER A 291 -44.51 -3.33 -23.11
CA SER A 291 -45.08 -3.96 -24.32
C SER A 291 -43.93 -4.31 -25.28
N SER A 292 -43.50 -5.57 -25.45
CA SER A 292 -44.13 -6.73 -26.11
C SER A 292 -43.90 -6.82 -27.63
N SER A 293 -42.99 -7.73 -28.01
CA SER A 293 -43.00 -8.61 -29.21
C SER A 293 -43.17 -8.05 -30.64
N SER A 294 -42.19 -8.33 -31.51
CA SER A 294 -42.37 -9.28 -32.64
C SER A 294 -41.05 -9.64 -33.38
N SER A 295 -41.08 -10.79 -34.05
CA SER A 295 -40.10 -11.33 -35.04
C SER A 295 -39.97 -10.46 -36.31
N SER A 296 -39.04 -10.59 -37.26
CA SER A 296 -38.01 -11.59 -37.64
C SER A 296 -36.77 -10.86 -38.26
N SER A 297 -35.76 -11.41 -38.95
CA SER A 297 -35.52 -12.69 -39.66
C SER A 297 -34.01 -13.00 -39.80
N SER A 298 -33.66 -14.15 -40.41
CA SER A 298 -32.29 -14.63 -40.69
C SER A 298 -31.60 -14.03 -41.94
N SER A 299 -30.28 -13.91 -41.90
CA SER A 299 -29.40 -14.17 -43.06
C SER A 299 -28.03 -14.69 -42.60
N SER A 300 -27.40 -15.51 -43.45
CA SER A 300 -26.17 -16.25 -43.14
C SER A 300 -25.04 -15.89 -44.12
N SER A 301 -23.81 -15.85 -43.63
CA SER A 301 -22.59 -16.00 -44.42
C SER A 301 -21.43 -16.47 -43.54
N SER A 302 -20.39 -17.01 -44.16
CA SER A 302 -19.53 -18.04 -43.56
C SER A 302 -18.05 -17.66 -43.47
N SER A 303 -17.37 -18.37 -42.55
CA SER A 303 -15.98 -18.85 -42.67
C SER A 303 -14.85 -17.84 -42.96
N SER A 304 -13.93 -17.69 -42.01
CA SER A 304 -12.52 -18.05 -42.23
C SER A 304 -11.80 -18.33 -40.91
N SER A 305 -11.04 -19.41 -40.86
CA SER A 305 -10.11 -19.73 -39.77
C SER A 305 -8.72 -19.17 -40.09
N SER A 306 -8.04 -18.61 -39.09
CA SER A 306 -6.64 -18.18 -39.18
C SER A 306 -5.91 -18.57 -37.90
N SER A 307 -4.99 -19.52 -38.00
CA SER A 307 -4.04 -19.87 -36.95
C SER A 307 -2.91 -18.84 -36.88
N THR A 308 -2.55 -18.38 -35.69
CA THR A 308 -1.31 -17.61 -35.48
C THR A 308 -0.50 -18.23 -34.35
N THR A 309 0.67 -18.76 -34.71
CA THR A 309 1.68 -19.24 -33.76
C THR A 309 2.42 -18.04 -33.17
N SER A 310 2.36 -17.86 -31.84
CA SER A 310 3.15 -16.84 -31.15
C SER A 310 4.44 -17.44 -30.61
N THR A 311 5.58 -16.98 -31.14
CA THR A 311 6.91 -17.29 -30.61
C THR A 311 7.20 -16.50 -29.34
N THR A 312 7.53 -17.20 -28.26
CA THR A 312 7.97 -16.59 -26.99
C THR A 312 9.46 -16.23 -27.04
N SER A 313 9.79 -14.97 -26.77
CA SER A 313 11.17 -14.51 -26.54
C SER A 313 11.32 -14.08 -25.09
N THR A 314 12.04 -14.89 -24.29
CA THR A 314 12.39 -14.53 -22.91
C THR A 314 13.62 -13.62 -22.92
N SER A 315 13.51 -12.42 -22.37
CA SER A 315 14.64 -11.51 -22.18
C SER A 315 15.00 -11.42 -20.70
N THR A 316 16.05 -12.14 -20.29
CA THR A 316 16.55 -12.11 -18.91
C THR A 316 17.50 -10.93 -18.73
N SER A 317 17.02 -9.87 -18.06
CA SER A 317 17.88 -8.76 -17.63
C SER A 317 18.49 -9.08 -16.26
N ILE A 318 19.78 -9.41 -16.25
CA ILE A 318 20.55 -9.58 -15.01
C ILE A 318 21.00 -8.20 -14.52
N TYR A 319 20.52 -7.77 -13.36
CA TYR A 319 21.02 -6.55 -12.73
C TYR A 319 22.40 -6.79 -12.11
N VAL A 320 23.40 -6.03 -12.55
CA VAL A 320 24.74 -6.01 -11.97
C VAL A 320 24.85 -4.82 -11.03
N ALA A 321 25.01 -5.07 -9.74
CA ALA A 321 25.17 -4.01 -8.75
C ALA A 321 26.49 -3.23 -8.98
N PRO A 322 26.49 -1.89 -8.86
CA PRO A 322 27.71 -1.10 -8.95
C PRO A 322 28.66 -1.35 -7.75
N PRO A 323 29.98 -1.19 -7.92
CA PRO A 323 30.94 -1.55 -6.88
C PRO A 323 30.96 -0.54 -5.73
N THR A 324 30.64 -1.00 -4.52
CA THR A 324 30.83 -0.21 -3.29
C THR A 324 32.30 -0.25 -2.85
N ALA A 325 32.89 0.92 -2.63
CA ALA A 325 34.27 1.02 -2.16
C ALA A 325 34.40 0.61 -0.67
N THR A 326 35.32 -0.30 -0.37
CA THR A 326 35.56 -0.80 0.99
C THR A 326 36.23 0.29 1.86
N ALA A 327 35.49 0.80 2.86
CA ALA A 327 36.07 1.53 3.99
C ALA A 327 36.28 0.58 5.18
N ALA A 328 37.37 0.79 5.93
CA ALA A 328 37.83 -0.16 6.94
C ALA A 328 37.00 -0.15 8.24
N VAL A 329 36.95 -1.31 8.90
CA VAL A 329 36.19 -1.57 10.13
C VAL A 329 36.84 -0.92 11.35
N ALA A 330 36.03 -0.35 12.26
CA ALA A 330 36.43 0.03 13.61
C ALA A 330 35.36 -0.40 14.63
N SER A 331 35.80 -0.87 15.80
CA SER A 331 34.98 -1.54 16.82
C SER A 331 34.08 -0.58 17.63
N PRO A 332 32.96 -1.06 18.21
CA PRO A 332 32.04 -0.22 18.97
C PRO A 332 32.57 0.19 20.35
N ILE A 333 32.18 1.38 20.80
CA ILE A 333 32.29 1.84 22.19
C ILE A 333 30.91 1.73 22.83
N ILE A 334 30.85 1.17 24.04
CA ILE A 334 29.68 1.23 24.91
C ILE A 334 29.79 2.49 25.77
N ASP A 335 28.77 3.35 25.76
CA ASP A 335 28.59 4.39 26.77
C ASP A 335 27.51 3.96 27.76
N THR A 336 27.74 4.23 29.04
CA THR A 336 26.83 3.95 30.15
C THR A 336 26.56 5.24 30.92
N ASN A 337 25.74 6.12 30.34
CA ASN A 337 25.29 7.34 31.00
C ASN A 337 23.77 7.52 30.87
N ASN A 338 23.09 7.30 32.00
CA ASN A 338 21.66 7.48 32.14
C ASN A 338 21.37 8.95 32.46
N ASN A 339 20.80 9.71 31.51
CA ASN A 339 20.23 11.02 31.80
C ASN A 339 19.01 11.30 30.93
N VAL A 340 17.96 11.86 31.53
CA VAL A 340 16.62 11.96 30.91
C VAL A 340 16.48 13.28 30.15
N ALA A 341 16.33 13.19 28.83
CA ALA A 341 15.70 14.23 28.00
C ALA A 341 15.06 13.59 26.76
N SER A 342 13.86 14.06 26.42
CA SER A 342 13.12 13.69 25.20
C SER A 342 13.86 14.16 23.95
N GLU A 343 14.11 13.28 22.97
CA GLU A 343 13.86 13.48 21.52
C GLU A 343 13.76 12.10 20.81
N THR A 344 13.09 12.06 19.66
CA THR A 344 12.94 10.90 18.75
C THR A 344 14.23 10.57 17.99
N PRO A 345 14.46 9.28 17.64
CA PRO A 345 15.10 9.02 16.34
C PRO A 345 14.60 7.77 15.57
N THR A 346 14.65 7.91 14.25
CA THR A 346 14.60 6.86 13.22
C THR A 346 15.96 6.12 13.08
N ASP A 347 15.93 5.00 12.35
CA ASP A 347 17.05 4.36 11.62
C ASP A 347 18.24 3.74 12.39
N ALA A 348 18.02 2.49 12.83
CA ALA A 348 18.60 1.24 12.27
C ALA A 348 20.13 0.91 12.25
N TYR A 349 20.36 -0.42 12.28
CA TYR A 349 21.55 -1.22 11.90
C TYR A 349 22.83 -1.26 12.76
N ALA A 350 22.98 -2.35 13.53
CA ALA A 350 24.13 -3.27 13.43
C ALA A 350 23.86 -4.60 14.18
N ALA A 351 23.61 -5.69 13.45
CA ALA A 351 23.44 -7.04 14.04
C ALA A 351 24.77 -7.81 14.10
N ALA A 352 25.10 -8.40 15.25
CA ALA A 352 26.24 -9.30 15.39
C ALA A 352 25.87 -10.74 15.01
N THR A 353 26.70 -11.39 14.19
CA THR A 353 26.51 -12.77 13.75
C THR A 353 26.94 -13.76 14.83
N THR A 354 26.06 -14.71 15.16
CA THR A 354 26.40 -15.90 15.97
C THR A 354 25.99 -17.17 15.25
N ALA A 355 26.93 -18.10 15.05
CA ALA A 355 26.64 -19.44 14.54
C ALA A 355 27.34 -20.53 15.37
N ALA A 356 26.53 -21.47 15.84
CA ALA A 356 26.72 -22.75 16.53
C ALA A 356 28.14 -23.33 16.80
N PRO A 357 28.35 -24.00 17.96
CA PRO A 357 29.53 -24.81 18.25
C PRO A 357 29.37 -26.29 17.85
N THR A 358 30.49 -26.93 17.47
CA THR A 358 30.63 -28.39 17.37
C THR A 358 31.73 -28.85 18.34
N ALA A 359 31.47 -29.86 19.17
CA ALA A 359 32.46 -30.46 20.09
C ALA A 359 33.47 -31.35 19.31
N ALA A 360 34.68 -31.71 19.77
CA ALA A 360 35.41 -31.63 21.05
C ALA A 360 36.94 -31.81 20.75
N PRO A 361 37.88 -32.11 21.69
CA PRO A 361 37.97 -31.82 23.13
C PRO A 361 39.30 -31.14 23.57
N THR A 362 39.28 -30.47 24.73
CA THR A 362 40.39 -30.21 25.69
C THR A 362 41.83 -29.90 25.23
N ALA A 363 42.26 -28.64 25.46
CA ALA A 363 43.64 -28.29 25.86
C ALA A 363 43.62 -27.08 26.82
N VAL A 364 44.56 -27.02 27.77
CA VAL A 364 44.61 -25.99 28.85
C VAL A 364 45.40 -24.76 28.39
N PRO A 365 44.87 -23.51 28.51
CA PRO A 365 45.62 -22.29 28.21
C PRO A 365 46.32 -21.68 29.43
N THR A 366 47.58 -21.30 29.23
CA THR A 366 48.41 -20.47 30.14
C THR A 366 47.98 -18.99 30.06
N PRO A 367 48.01 -18.19 31.15
CA PRO A 367 47.59 -16.79 31.10
C PRO A 367 48.62 -15.88 30.41
N THR A 368 48.15 -15.01 29.50
CA THR A 368 48.95 -13.97 28.84
C THR A 368 48.71 -12.61 29.49
N THR A 369 49.78 -11.94 29.91
CA THR A 369 49.75 -10.60 30.51
C THR A 369 49.40 -9.53 29.47
N LEU A 370 48.52 -8.58 29.82
CA LEU A 370 48.19 -7.42 28.99
C LEU A 370 48.95 -6.17 29.44
N THR A 371 49.45 -5.39 28.48
CA THR A 371 50.14 -4.11 28.71
C THR A 371 49.29 -2.96 28.14
N THR A 372 49.04 -1.94 28.96
CA THR A 372 48.22 -0.78 28.57
C THR A 372 49.11 0.41 28.17
N THR A 373 48.87 0.97 26.99
CA THR A 373 49.48 2.23 26.54
C THR A 373 48.44 3.34 26.55
N THR A 374 48.71 4.43 27.26
CA THR A 374 47.82 5.60 27.32
C THR A 374 48.20 6.62 26.25
N VAL A 375 47.22 7.13 25.51
CA VAL A 375 47.38 8.24 24.54
C VAL A 375 46.48 9.39 24.94
N THR A 376 47.04 10.59 25.07
CA THR A 376 46.29 11.81 25.39
C THR A 376 46.07 12.64 24.14
N ILE A 377 44.82 12.97 23.83
CA ILE A 377 44.45 13.85 22.71
C ILE A 377 43.92 15.17 23.29
N LYS A 378 44.37 16.30 22.73
CA LYS A 378 43.79 17.63 22.98
C LYS A 378 43.05 18.10 21.73
N GLN A 379 41.83 18.58 21.90
CA GLN A 379 41.06 19.24 20.85
C GLN A 379 40.86 20.72 21.19
N THR A 380 40.83 21.55 20.15
CA THR A 380 40.48 22.98 20.24
C THR A 380 39.30 23.20 19.32
N VAL A 381 38.24 23.83 19.84
CA VAL A 381 37.01 24.11 19.08
C VAL A 381 36.92 25.62 18.82
N THR A 382 36.76 26.00 17.56
CA THR A 382 36.47 27.39 17.16
C THR A 382 35.00 27.48 16.77
N VAL A 383 34.26 28.38 17.42
CA VAL A 383 32.84 28.64 17.12
C VAL A 383 32.73 29.89 16.27
N THR A 384 32.07 29.79 15.11
CA THR A 384 31.79 30.94 14.23
C THR A 384 30.31 31.27 14.32
N THR A 385 29.97 32.44 14.86
CA THR A 385 28.58 32.94 14.92
C THR A 385 28.12 33.45 13.56
N GLY A 386 27.00 32.92 13.06
CA GLY A 386 26.34 33.42 11.85
C GLY A 386 25.51 34.69 12.12
N CYS A 387 25.47 35.61 11.15
CA CYS A 387 24.71 36.86 11.26
C CYS A 387 23.20 36.62 11.19
N VAL A 388 22.45 37.30 12.07
CA VAL A 388 20.99 37.39 12.01
C VAL A 388 20.59 38.50 11.02
N PRO A 389 19.67 38.28 10.07
CA PRO A 389 19.15 39.35 9.22
C PRO A 389 18.19 40.26 10.01
N THR A 390 18.44 41.56 9.98
CA THR A 390 17.56 42.58 10.57
C THR A 390 16.26 42.74 9.78
N PRO A 391 15.07 42.81 10.42
CA PRO A 391 13.82 43.11 9.73
C PRO A 391 13.78 44.57 9.21
N PRO A 392 13.00 44.86 8.15
CA PRO A 392 12.86 46.21 7.63
C PRO A 392 12.07 47.11 8.59
N PRO A 393 12.33 48.44 8.60
CA PRO A 393 11.63 49.38 9.47
C PRO A 393 10.17 49.56 9.05
N CYS A 394 9.27 49.68 10.04
CA CYS A 394 7.89 50.06 9.83
C CYS A 394 7.79 51.53 9.32
N PRO A 395 6.80 51.87 8.49
CA PRO A 395 6.54 53.26 8.13
C PRO A 395 6.04 54.05 9.35
N GLU A 396 6.54 55.27 9.52
CA GLU A 396 6.06 56.24 10.51
C GLU A 396 4.69 56.84 10.12
N PRO A 397 3.91 57.36 11.10
CA PRO A 397 2.48 57.70 10.94
C PRO A 397 2.18 58.98 10.14
#